data_AF-Q7PBT2-F1
#
_entry.id   AF-Q7PBT2-F1
#
_cell.length_a   1.000
_cell.length_b   1.000
_cell.length_c   1.000
_cell.angle_alpha   90.00
_cell.angle_beta   90.00
_cell.angle_gamma   90.00
#
_symmetry.space_group_name_H-M   'P 1'
#
loop_
_entity.id
_entity.type
_entity.pdbx_description
1 polymer ?
#
loop_
_entity_poly.entity_id
_entity_poly.type
_entity_poly.pdbx_seq_one_letter_code
_entity_poly.pdbx_strand_id
1 'polypeptide(L)'
;MQVSIARQSNVTISYFNLLVLDKQIYLTEKLIEAQTEIYKLNQKLYNLGVGDLISVSEAASELALTKLSLPPLKQQRHEQETTLKILVGRIPENIVNGLIYRNKPIDYFPALPVLPQILPSELLEQRPDIKAAEQNLLAADVNLKTIKATYFPQISLTGLLGFGSNKLNTLFTNSAETWQVGGNIAGPIFDFGK
;
A
#
# COMPACT_ATOMS: atom_id res chain seq x y z
N MET A 1 1.90 -4.72 10.79
CA MET A 1 3.34 -4.49 10.57
C MET A 1 3.80 -4.83 9.14
N GLN A 2 3.41 -5.97 8.55
CA GLN A 2 3.64 -6.23 7.10
C GLN A 2 3.02 -5.17 6.20
N VAL A 3 1.73 -4.86 6.42
CA VAL A 3 1.00 -3.86 5.63
C VAL A 3 1.66 -2.48 5.72
N SER A 4 2.26 -2.12 6.87
CA SER A 4 2.95 -0.84 7.04
C SER A 4 4.29 -0.79 6.31
N ILE A 5 5.08 -1.87 6.31
CA ILE A 5 6.37 -1.94 5.59
C ILE A 5 6.13 -1.97 4.07
N ALA A 6 5.19 -2.80 3.60
CA ALA A 6 4.82 -2.86 2.19
C ALA A 6 4.28 -1.50 1.70
N ARG A 7 3.44 -0.84 2.51
CA ARG A 7 2.95 0.51 2.19
C ARG A 7 4.07 1.54 2.16
N GLN A 8 4.98 1.53 3.14
CA GLN A 8 6.13 2.45 3.15
C GLN A 8 7.03 2.22 1.92
N SER A 9 7.34 0.96 1.59
CA SER A 9 8.12 0.60 0.40
C SER A 9 7.45 1.09 -0.89
N ASN A 10 6.15 0.83 -1.05
CA ASN A 10 5.40 1.25 -2.24
C ASN A 10 5.32 2.77 -2.37
N VAL A 11 5.15 3.49 -1.25
CA VAL A 11 5.19 4.96 -1.21
C VAL A 11 6.57 5.46 -1.63
N THR A 12 7.65 4.88 -1.10
CA THR A 12 9.02 5.27 -1.42
C THR A 12 9.36 5.03 -2.89
N ILE A 13 9.05 3.85 -3.43
CA ILE A 13 9.28 3.53 -4.85
C ILE A 13 8.48 4.49 -5.74
N SER A 14 7.19 4.69 -5.43
CA SER A 14 6.33 5.61 -6.16
C SER A 14 6.85 7.04 -6.14
N TYR A 15 7.42 7.49 -5.02
CA TYR A 15 8.01 8.82 -4.89
C TYR A 15 9.29 8.99 -5.72
N PHE A 16 10.21 8.02 -5.66
CA PHE A 16 11.43 8.07 -6.46
C PHE A 16 11.16 7.99 -7.97
N ASN A 17 10.19 7.17 -8.40
CA ASN A 17 9.76 7.12 -9.80
C ASN A 17 9.23 8.48 -10.27
N LEU A 18 8.47 9.18 -9.42
CA LEU A 18 7.99 10.53 -9.73
C LEU A 18 9.14 11.52 -9.91
N LEU A 19 10.17 11.47 -9.05
CA LEU A 19 11.35 12.33 -9.17
C LEU A 19 12.16 12.04 -10.45
N VAL A 20 12.25 10.77 -10.85
CA VAL A 20 12.90 10.37 -12.12
C VAL A 20 12.14 10.95 -13.32
N LEU A 21 10.80 10.84 -13.33
CA LEU A 21 9.96 11.43 -14.38
C LEU A 21 10.09 12.95 -14.45
N ASP A 22 10.14 13.63 -13.30
CA ASP A 22 10.38 15.08 -13.24
C ASP A 22 11.72 15.45 -13.88
N LYS A 23 12.78 14.67 -13.60
CA LYS A 23 14.10 14.90 -14.19
C LYS A 23 14.12 14.62 -15.69
N GLN A 24 13.46 13.56 -16.14
CA GLN A 24 13.35 13.23 -17.56
C GLN A 24 12.65 14.35 -18.34
N ILE A 25 11.51 14.84 -17.84
CA ILE A 25 10.78 15.97 -18.44
C ILE A 25 11.69 17.20 -18.52
N TYR A 26 12.38 17.54 -17.43
CA TYR A 26 13.31 18.67 -17.41
C TYR A 26 14.42 18.54 -18.47
N LEU A 27 15.03 17.36 -18.59
CA LEU A 27 16.08 17.11 -19.57
C LEU A 27 15.54 17.15 -21.01
N THR A 28 14.35 16.60 -21.26
CA THR A 28 13.68 16.66 -22.56
C THR A 28 13.34 18.10 -22.94
N GLU A 29 12.86 18.91 -22.00
CA GLU A 29 12.60 20.34 -22.24
C GLU A 29 13.89 21.10 -22.58
N LYS A 30 14.99 20.82 -21.87
CA LYS A 30 16.32 21.38 -22.19
C LYS A 30 16.84 20.95 -23.55
N LEU A 31 16.59 19.70 -23.94
CA LEU A 31 16.96 19.18 -25.25
C LEU A 31 16.16 19.87 -26.36
N ILE A 32 14.85 20.09 -26.15
CA ILE A 32 14.00 20.84 -27.09
C ILE A 32 14.50 22.27 -27.26
N GLU A 33 14.89 22.95 -26.17
CA GLU A 33 15.49 24.29 -26.24
C GLU A 33 16.77 24.28 -27.10
N ALA A 34 17.70 23.35 -26.84
CA ALA A 34 18.94 23.23 -27.59
C ALA A 34 18.72 22.94 -29.08
N GLN A 35 17.86 21.97 -29.40
CA GLN A 35 17.51 21.63 -30.79
C GLN A 35 16.77 22.78 -31.49
N THR A 36 15.99 23.58 -30.76
CA THR A 36 15.34 24.77 -31.32
C THR A 36 16.36 25.81 -31.77
N GLU A 37 17.43 26.01 -31.00
CA GLU A 37 18.52 26.91 -31.39
C GLU A 37 19.31 26.39 -32.59
N ILE A 38 19.57 25.07 -32.66
CA ILE A 38 20.20 24.43 -33.83
C ILE A 38 19.36 24.62 -35.09
N TYR A 39 18.05 24.38 -35.00
CA TYR A 39 17.12 24.59 -36.11
C TYR A 39 17.15 26.05 -36.61
N LYS A 40 17.08 27.03 -35.69
CA LYS A 40 17.18 28.46 -36.03
C LYS A 40 18.51 28.81 -36.69
N LEU A 41 19.61 28.26 -36.21
CA LEU A 41 20.94 28.48 -36.78
C LEU A 41 21.02 27.96 -38.21
N ASN A 42 20.60 26.71 -38.45
CA ASN A 42 20.58 26.12 -39.79
C ASN A 42 19.67 26.92 -40.74
N GLN A 43 18.50 27.34 -40.26
CA GLN A 43 17.59 28.16 -41.04
C GLN A 43 18.22 29.52 -41.42
N LYS A 44 18.97 30.13 -40.51
CA LYS A 44 19.70 31.38 -40.79
C LYS A 44 20.82 31.17 -41.82
N LEU A 45 21.59 30.10 -41.70
CA LEU A 45 22.66 29.77 -42.65
C LEU A 45 22.13 29.48 -44.06
N TYR A 46 21.01 28.76 -44.15
CA TYR A 46 20.31 28.52 -45.40
C TYR A 46 19.83 29.83 -46.04
N ASN A 47 19.21 30.72 -45.26
CA ASN A 47 18.74 32.03 -45.77
C ASN A 47 19.88 32.95 -46.24
N LEU A 48 21.10 32.76 -45.73
CA LEU A 48 22.30 33.47 -46.17
C LEU A 48 22.99 32.80 -47.38
N GLY A 49 22.46 31.68 -47.88
CA GLY A 49 23.01 30.93 -49.01
C GLY A 49 24.27 30.11 -48.68
N VAL A 50 24.61 29.96 -47.40
CA VAL A 50 25.82 29.23 -46.94
C VAL A 50 25.46 27.82 -46.45
N GLY A 51 24.20 27.58 -46.08
CA GLY A 51 23.69 26.28 -45.61
C GLY A 51 22.83 25.55 -46.65
N ASP A 52 22.53 24.27 -46.37
CA ASP A 52 21.68 23.41 -47.19
C ASP A 52 20.29 23.20 -46.56
N LEU A 53 19.27 23.03 -47.40
CA LEU A 53 17.90 22.73 -47.00
C LEU A 53 17.80 21.39 -46.27
N ILE A 54 18.66 20.42 -46.62
CA ILE A 54 18.65 19.11 -45.97
C ILE A 54 18.94 19.22 -44.47
N SER A 55 19.93 20.04 -44.07
CA SER A 55 20.29 20.25 -42.67
C SER A 55 19.21 21.00 -41.88
N VAL A 56 18.44 21.86 -42.55
CA VAL A 56 17.25 22.50 -41.94
C VAL A 56 16.16 21.46 -41.70
N SER A 57 15.89 20.61 -42.69
CA SER A 57 14.88 19.56 -42.60
C SER A 57 15.24 18.52 -41.53
N GLU A 58 16.49 18.09 -41.45
CA GLU A 58 16.97 17.14 -40.43
C GLU A 58 16.78 17.71 -39.02
N ALA A 59 17.21 18.95 -38.80
CA ALA A 59 17.04 19.62 -37.51
C ALA A 59 15.56 19.81 -37.15
N ALA A 60 14.70 20.10 -38.13
CA ALA A 60 13.25 20.21 -37.91
C ALA A 60 12.64 18.85 -37.54
N SER A 61 13.03 17.77 -38.21
CA SER A 61 12.58 16.41 -37.92
C SER A 61 13.01 15.97 -36.52
N GLU A 62 14.27 16.19 -36.13
CA GLU A 62 14.78 15.82 -34.81
C GLU A 62 14.07 16.59 -33.69
N LEU A 63 13.86 17.90 -33.89
CA LEU A 63 13.10 18.74 -32.96
C LEU A 63 11.65 18.26 -32.82
N ALA A 64 11.01 17.89 -33.93
CA ALA A 64 9.64 17.38 -33.92
C ALA A 64 9.53 16.04 -33.18
N LEU A 65 10.46 15.11 -33.42
CA LEU A 65 10.51 13.83 -32.71
C LEU A 65 10.70 14.02 -31.20
N THR A 66 11.60 14.90 -30.80
CA THR A 66 11.84 15.18 -29.38
C THR A 66 10.61 15.83 -28.73
N LYS A 67 9.95 16.77 -29.41
CA LYS A 67 8.68 17.35 -28.94
C LYS A 67 7.57 16.31 -28.77
N LEU A 68 7.49 15.32 -29.66
CA LEU A 68 6.53 14.22 -29.57
C LEU A 68 6.78 13.30 -28.36
N SER A 69 8.00 13.23 -27.86
CA SER A 69 8.33 12.45 -26.66
C SER A 69 7.87 13.08 -25.34
N LEU A 70 7.56 14.39 -25.33
CA LEU A 70 7.23 15.13 -24.10
C LEU A 70 5.81 14.84 -23.54
N PRO A 71 4.73 14.80 -24.35
CA PRO A 71 3.40 14.46 -23.86
C PRO A 71 3.29 13.13 -23.11
N PRO A 72 3.83 11.99 -23.60
CA PRO A 72 3.74 10.72 -22.88
C PRO A 72 4.47 10.76 -21.54
N LEU A 73 5.62 11.46 -21.42
CA LEU A 73 6.30 11.66 -20.14
C LEU A 73 5.45 12.45 -19.15
N LYS A 74 4.78 13.52 -19.61
CA LYS A 74 3.86 14.32 -18.79
C LYS A 74 2.66 13.49 -18.32
N GLN A 75 2.12 12.63 -19.18
CA GLN A 75 1.06 11.69 -18.81
C GLN A 75 1.54 10.69 -17.75
N GLN A 76 2.68 10.03 -17.95
CA GLN A 76 3.25 9.09 -16.99
C GLN A 76 3.48 9.75 -15.62
N ARG A 77 3.98 11.00 -15.61
CA ARG A 77 4.11 11.79 -14.37
C ARG A 77 2.77 11.99 -13.67
N HIS A 78 1.71 12.33 -14.42
CA HIS A 78 0.38 12.53 -13.85
C HIS A 78 -0.21 11.23 -13.27
N GLU A 79 -0.05 10.11 -13.96
CA GLU A 79 -0.46 8.78 -13.49
C GLU A 79 0.29 8.42 -12.20
N GLN A 80 1.62 8.57 -12.17
CA GLN A 80 2.44 8.28 -11.00
C GLN A 80 2.08 9.18 -9.80
N GLU A 81 1.81 10.46 -10.05
CA GLU A 81 1.37 11.40 -9.02
C GLU A 81 0.00 11.01 -8.45
N THR A 82 -0.91 10.54 -9.30
CA THR A 82 -2.23 10.02 -8.89
C THR A 82 -2.09 8.77 -8.02
N THR A 83 -1.26 7.80 -8.44
CA THR A 83 -0.97 6.60 -7.66
C THR A 83 -0.39 6.95 -6.29
N LEU A 84 0.56 7.87 -6.23
CA LEU A 84 1.16 8.30 -4.97
C LEU A 84 0.13 8.94 -4.03
N LYS A 85 -0.77 9.78 -4.56
CA LYS A 85 -1.87 10.41 -3.80
C LYS A 85 -2.79 9.37 -3.15
N ILE A 86 -3.13 8.31 -3.89
CA ILE A 86 -3.95 7.20 -3.38
C ILE A 86 -3.21 6.48 -2.25
N LEU A 87 -1.92 6.15 -2.44
CA LEU A 87 -1.12 5.42 -1.45
C LEU A 87 -0.95 6.17 -0.12
N VAL A 88 -0.91 7.51 -0.15
CA VAL A 88 -0.84 8.35 1.06
C VAL A 88 -2.22 8.69 1.65
N GLY A 89 -3.31 8.15 1.08
CA GLY A 89 -4.66 8.30 1.60
C GLY A 89 -5.32 9.65 1.32
N ARG A 90 -4.93 10.36 0.24
CA ARG A 90 -5.62 11.59 -0.17
C ARG A 90 -6.96 11.24 -0.83
N ILE A 91 -8.03 11.90 -0.40
CA ILE A 91 -9.40 11.74 -0.92
C ILE A 91 -9.45 12.19 -2.41
N PRO A 92 -10.19 11.50 -3.31
CA PRO A 92 -10.26 11.81 -4.75
C PRO A 92 -10.46 13.28 -5.11
N GLU A 93 -11.28 14.03 -4.36
CA GLU A 93 -11.50 15.47 -4.57
C GLU A 93 -10.22 16.32 -4.43
N ASN A 94 -9.30 15.91 -3.56
CA ASN A 94 -8.02 16.57 -3.36
C ASN A 94 -6.90 16.01 -4.25
N ILE A 95 -7.17 14.95 -5.03
CA ILE A 95 -6.19 14.36 -5.95
C ILE A 95 -5.97 15.27 -7.15
N VAL A 96 -7.02 15.93 -7.64
CA VAL A 96 -6.98 16.77 -8.85
C VAL A 96 -6.18 18.06 -8.60
N ASN A 97 -6.28 18.66 -7.41
CA ASN A 97 -5.75 20.01 -7.14
C ASN A 97 -4.53 20.06 -6.21
N GLY A 98 -4.24 19.01 -5.44
CA GLY A 98 -3.10 19.01 -4.51
C GLY A 98 -1.80 18.63 -5.21
N LEU A 99 -0.87 19.56 -5.41
CA LEU A 99 0.49 19.22 -5.84
C LEU A 99 1.21 18.46 -4.71
N ILE A 100 1.85 17.33 -5.03
CA ILE A 100 2.82 16.74 -4.10
C ILE A 100 4.06 17.66 -4.09
N TYR A 101 4.32 18.27 -2.94
CA TYR A 101 5.51 19.11 -2.73
C TYR A 101 6.77 18.26 -2.87
N ARG A 102 7.65 18.66 -3.79
CA ARG A 102 8.90 18.00 -4.13
C ARG A 102 10.04 18.99 -3.89
N ASN A 103 10.64 18.93 -2.71
CA ASN A 103 11.63 19.93 -2.31
C ASN A 103 13.00 19.76 -2.97
N LYS A 104 13.31 18.55 -3.48
CA LYS A 104 14.64 18.19 -3.99
C LYS A 104 14.52 17.29 -5.23
N PRO A 105 15.38 17.48 -6.25
CA PRO A 105 15.46 16.58 -7.39
C PRO A 105 16.10 15.23 -6.99
N ILE A 106 15.99 14.23 -7.85
CA ILE A 106 16.58 12.90 -7.62
C ILE A 106 18.09 12.97 -7.31
N ASP A 107 18.82 13.88 -7.96
CA ASP A 107 20.27 14.07 -7.82
C ASP A 107 20.72 14.52 -6.42
N TYR A 108 19.79 14.94 -5.56
CA TYR A 108 20.09 15.35 -4.18
C TYR A 108 20.24 14.16 -3.23
N PHE A 109 19.69 13.00 -3.56
CA PHE A 109 19.67 11.85 -2.66
C PHE A 109 20.97 11.05 -2.79
N PRO A 110 21.62 10.67 -1.67
CA PRO A 110 22.81 9.83 -1.70
C PRO A 110 22.48 8.43 -2.25
N ALA A 111 23.52 7.73 -2.72
CA ALA A 111 23.40 6.34 -3.14
C ALA A 111 22.78 5.47 -2.03
N LEU A 112 22.08 4.41 -2.43
CA LEU A 112 21.40 3.48 -1.51
C LEU A 112 22.40 2.99 -0.44
N PRO A 113 21.97 2.92 0.83
CA PRO A 113 22.83 2.45 1.91
C PRO A 113 23.24 0.99 1.67
N VAL A 114 24.46 0.65 2.09
CA VAL A 114 24.94 -0.74 2.07
C VAL A 114 24.08 -1.55 3.03
N LEU A 115 23.41 -2.58 2.50
CA LEU A 115 22.61 -3.49 3.34
C LEU A 115 23.56 -4.33 4.20
N PRO A 116 23.27 -4.51 5.49
CA PRO A 116 24.07 -5.37 6.36
C PRO A 116 24.03 -6.82 5.84
N GLN A 117 25.17 -7.51 5.90
CA GLN A 117 25.22 -8.95 5.63
C GLN A 117 24.66 -9.69 6.84
N ILE A 118 23.36 -10.01 6.78
CA ILE A 118 22.65 -10.78 7.81
C ILE A 118 22.64 -12.26 7.40
N LEU A 119 22.81 -13.18 8.35
CA LEU A 119 22.70 -14.61 8.08
C LEU A 119 21.26 -14.97 7.67
N PRO A 120 21.06 -15.90 6.72
CA PRO A 120 19.71 -16.27 6.26
C PRO A 120 18.77 -16.74 7.38
N SER A 121 19.28 -17.35 8.45
CA SER A 121 18.48 -17.80 9.60
C SER A 121 17.93 -16.64 10.42
N GLU A 122 18.72 -15.59 10.64
CA GLU A 122 18.29 -14.39 11.38
C GLU A 122 17.24 -13.59 10.61
N LEU A 123 17.26 -13.66 9.28
CA LEU A 123 16.25 -13.03 8.42
C LEU A 123 14.87 -13.68 8.59
N LEU A 124 14.79 -15.00 8.82
CA LEU A 124 13.51 -15.71 8.99
C LEU A 124 12.77 -15.24 10.24
N GLU A 125 13.49 -14.96 11.33
CA GLU A 125 12.92 -14.48 12.59
C GLU A 125 12.48 -13.01 12.54
N GLN A 126 13.05 -12.21 11.63
CA GLN A 126 12.68 -10.81 11.48
C GLN A 126 11.53 -10.60 10.49
N ARG A 127 11.25 -11.60 9.65
CA ARG A 127 10.25 -11.54 8.58
C ARG A 127 8.83 -11.67 9.12
N PRO A 128 8.01 -10.61 9.05
CA PRO A 128 6.70 -10.63 9.66
C PRO A 128 5.69 -11.51 8.89
N ASP A 129 5.94 -11.84 7.61
CA ASP A 129 5.19 -12.82 6.80
C ASP A 129 5.35 -14.25 7.32
N ILE A 130 6.57 -14.62 7.69
CA ILE A 130 6.87 -15.93 8.28
C ILE A 130 6.23 -16.05 9.67
N LYS A 131 6.32 -15.01 10.50
CA LYS A 131 5.62 -14.96 11.79
C LYS A 131 4.11 -15.13 11.64
N ALA A 132 3.50 -14.51 10.63
CA ALA A 132 2.07 -14.67 10.38
C ALA A 132 1.72 -16.13 10.00
N ALA A 133 2.55 -16.77 9.16
CA ALA A 133 2.36 -18.18 8.81
C ALA A 133 2.50 -19.11 10.03
N GLU A 134 3.47 -18.86 10.90
CA GLU A 134 3.65 -19.60 12.16
C GLU A 134 2.43 -19.44 13.08
N GLN A 135 1.92 -18.23 13.26
CA GLN A 135 0.71 -18.00 14.08
C GLN A 135 -0.52 -18.69 13.48
N ASN A 136 -0.64 -18.76 12.16
CA ASN A 136 -1.72 -19.49 11.49
C ASN A 136 -1.60 -21.01 11.72
N LEU A 137 -0.38 -21.56 11.70
CA LEU A 137 -0.11 -22.96 12.05
C LEU A 137 -0.54 -23.24 13.50
N LEU A 138 -0.10 -22.39 14.44
CA LEU A 138 -0.47 -22.52 15.85
C LEU A 138 -1.99 -22.42 16.07
N ALA A 139 -2.67 -21.53 15.35
CA ALA A 139 -4.13 -21.42 15.39
C ALA A 139 -4.82 -22.70 14.87
N ALA A 140 -4.30 -23.31 13.81
CA ALA A 140 -4.80 -24.58 13.31
C ALA A 140 -4.60 -25.73 14.31
N ASP A 141 -3.45 -25.77 14.99
CA ASP A 141 -3.17 -26.75 16.04
C ASP A 141 -4.12 -26.60 17.24
N VAL A 142 -4.40 -25.35 17.65
CA VAL A 142 -5.39 -25.08 18.71
C VAL A 142 -6.78 -25.50 18.26
N ASN A 143 -7.16 -25.24 17.02
CA ASN A 143 -8.45 -25.67 16.48
C ASN A 143 -8.59 -27.21 16.49
N LEU A 144 -7.54 -27.91 16.10
CA LEU A 144 -7.50 -29.38 16.17
C LEU A 144 -7.65 -29.87 17.62
N LYS A 145 -6.97 -29.22 18.57
CA LYS A 145 -7.14 -29.53 20.00
C LYS A 145 -8.55 -29.25 20.49
N THR A 146 -9.21 -28.18 20.05
CA THR A 146 -10.60 -27.90 20.43
C THR A 146 -11.56 -28.93 19.84
N ILE A 147 -11.35 -29.38 18.60
CA ILE A 147 -12.14 -30.46 18.00
C ILE A 147 -11.95 -31.76 18.79
N LYS A 148 -10.71 -32.10 19.16
CA LYS A 148 -10.43 -33.26 20.04
C LYS A 148 -11.07 -33.13 21.42
N ALA A 149 -11.17 -31.91 21.96
CA ALA A 149 -11.80 -31.66 23.24
C ALA A 149 -13.32 -31.94 23.22
N THR A 150 -13.97 -31.87 22.05
CA THR A 150 -15.39 -32.21 21.88
C THR A 150 -15.69 -33.70 22.13
N TYR A 151 -14.67 -34.58 22.05
CA TYR A 151 -14.82 -35.98 22.44
C TYR A 151 -14.97 -36.18 23.96
N PHE A 152 -14.63 -35.18 24.76
CA PHE A 152 -14.78 -35.23 26.22
C PHE A 152 -16.10 -34.60 26.68
N PRO A 153 -16.63 -34.99 27.85
CA PRO A 153 -17.84 -34.39 28.40
C PRO A 153 -17.67 -32.89 28.62
N GLN A 154 -18.63 -32.10 28.16
CA GLN A 154 -18.71 -30.68 28.44
C GLN A 154 -19.42 -30.45 29.77
N ILE A 155 -18.83 -29.61 30.62
CA ILE A 155 -19.38 -29.23 31.93
C ILE A 155 -19.89 -27.79 31.79
N SER A 156 -21.20 -27.62 31.93
CA SER A 156 -21.85 -26.30 31.89
C SER A 156 -22.40 -25.96 33.28
N LEU A 157 -22.05 -24.78 33.80
CA LEU A 157 -22.55 -24.27 35.07
C LEU A 157 -23.33 -22.98 34.82
N THR A 158 -24.60 -22.96 35.24
CA THR A 158 -25.49 -21.80 35.12
C THR A 158 -25.90 -21.31 36.50
N GLY A 159 -25.97 -19.99 36.65
CA GLY A 159 -26.41 -19.33 37.86
C GLY A 159 -27.32 -18.16 37.53
N LEU A 160 -28.36 -17.98 38.33
CA LEU A 160 -29.32 -16.89 38.25
C LEU A 160 -29.45 -16.28 39.65
N LEU A 161 -29.43 -14.96 39.73
CA LEU A 161 -29.73 -14.19 40.93
C LEU A 161 -30.57 -12.99 40.50
N GLY A 162 -31.65 -12.72 41.21
CA GLY A 162 -32.51 -11.59 40.89
C GLY A 162 -33.76 -11.56 41.73
N PHE A 163 -34.82 -11.00 41.16
CA PHE A 163 -36.12 -10.90 41.82
C PHE A 163 -37.21 -11.50 40.93
N GLY A 164 -38.11 -12.28 41.52
CA GLY A 164 -39.26 -12.88 40.85
C GLY A 164 -40.54 -12.60 41.64
N SER A 165 -41.50 -11.90 41.03
CA SER A 165 -42.82 -11.71 41.63
C SER A 165 -43.93 -11.68 40.58
N ASN A 166 -45.11 -12.19 40.94
CA ASN A 166 -46.32 -12.15 40.12
C ASN A 166 -46.96 -10.74 40.07
N LYS A 167 -46.48 -9.77 40.86
CA LYS A 167 -46.95 -8.38 40.86
C LYS A 167 -45.79 -7.39 40.87
N LEU A 168 -45.80 -6.43 39.96
CA LEU A 168 -44.71 -5.45 39.77
C LEU A 168 -44.43 -4.62 41.03
N ASN A 169 -45.45 -4.27 41.81
CA ASN A 169 -45.32 -3.49 43.04
C ASN A 169 -44.65 -4.24 44.21
N THR A 170 -44.42 -5.55 44.08
CA THR A 170 -43.74 -6.37 45.09
C THR A 170 -42.38 -6.90 44.62
N LEU A 171 -41.94 -6.50 43.41
CA LEU A 171 -40.76 -7.04 42.75
C LEU A 171 -39.45 -6.75 43.49
N PHE A 172 -39.32 -5.61 44.19
CA PHE A 172 -38.11 -5.24 44.93
C PHE A 172 -38.25 -5.42 46.45
N THR A 173 -39.08 -6.36 46.88
CA THR A 173 -39.21 -6.72 48.29
C THR A 173 -38.27 -7.89 48.62
N ASN A 174 -37.83 -8.00 49.87
CA ASN A 174 -36.96 -9.10 50.31
C ASN A 174 -37.58 -10.49 50.04
N SER A 175 -38.92 -10.57 50.02
CA SER A 175 -39.65 -11.82 49.70
C SER A 175 -39.67 -12.18 48.23
N ALA A 176 -39.28 -11.26 47.34
CA ALA A 176 -39.18 -11.48 45.89
C ALA A 176 -37.76 -11.85 45.45
N GLU A 177 -36.77 -11.82 46.34
CA GLU A 177 -35.41 -12.28 46.04
C GLU A 177 -35.40 -13.76 45.69
N THR A 178 -34.77 -14.09 44.57
CA THR A 178 -34.65 -15.46 44.08
C THR A 178 -33.27 -15.72 43.52
N TRP A 179 -32.78 -16.93 43.72
CA TRP A 179 -31.52 -17.40 43.18
C TRP A 179 -31.67 -18.85 42.74
N GLN A 180 -30.89 -19.24 41.75
CA GLN A 180 -30.84 -20.60 41.23
C GLN A 180 -29.43 -20.89 40.75
N VAL A 181 -28.93 -22.08 41.05
CA VAL A 181 -27.67 -22.60 40.48
C VAL A 181 -27.97 -23.98 39.91
N GLY A 182 -27.50 -24.23 38.70
CA GLY A 182 -27.66 -25.51 38.01
C GLY A 182 -26.39 -25.87 37.26
N GLY A 183 -26.08 -27.16 37.18
CA GLY A 183 -24.98 -27.68 36.39
C GLY A 183 -25.46 -28.81 35.50
N ASN A 184 -24.87 -28.95 34.32
CA ASN A 184 -25.10 -30.07 33.43
C ASN A 184 -23.75 -30.61 32.90
N ILE A 185 -23.67 -31.93 32.79
CA ILE A 185 -22.54 -32.63 32.17
C ILE A 185 -23.12 -33.45 31.02
N ALA A 186 -22.65 -33.20 29.80
CA ALA A 186 -23.10 -33.91 28.60
C ALA A 186 -21.91 -34.27 27.71
N GLY A 187 -21.89 -35.49 27.17
CA GLY A 187 -20.86 -35.97 26.25
C GLY A 187 -21.43 -36.98 25.25
N PRO A 188 -20.81 -37.12 24.06
CA PRO A 188 -21.30 -38.00 23.01
C PRO A 188 -21.04 -39.49 23.32
N ILE A 189 -21.99 -40.38 22.98
CA ILE A 189 -21.82 -41.85 23.01
C ILE A 189 -21.62 -42.39 21.58
N PHE A 190 -22.39 -41.87 20.62
CA PHE A 190 -22.25 -42.15 19.19
C PHE A 190 -22.44 -40.86 18.40
N ASP A 191 -21.48 -40.50 17.54
CA ASP A 191 -21.55 -39.29 16.70
C ASP A 191 -21.49 -39.60 15.18
N PHE A 192 -21.47 -40.88 14.79
CA PHE A 192 -21.54 -41.37 13.40
C PHE A 192 -20.68 -40.63 12.36
N GLY A 193 -19.51 -40.12 12.76
CA GLY A 193 -18.55 -39.48 11.86
C GLY A 193 -18.77 -37.98 11.62
N LYS A 194 -19.55 -37.31 12.48
CA LYS A 194 -19.39 -35.87 12.71
C LYS A 194 -18.11 -35.54 13.48
#